data_AF-A0A3P7I673-F1
#
_entry.id   AF-A0A3P7I673-F1
#
_cell.length_a   1.000
_cell.length_b   1.000
_cell.length_c   1.000
_cell.angle_alpha   90.00
_cell.angle_beta   90.00
_cell.angle_gamma   90.00
#
_symmetry.space_group_name_H-M   'P 1'
#
loop_
_entity.id
_entity.type
_entity.pdbx_description
1 polymer ?
#
loop_
_entity_poly.entity_id
_entity_poly.type
_entity_poly.pdbx_seq_one_letter_code
_entity_poly.pdbx_strand_id
1 'polypeptide(L)'
;MGISATIGLVVHAAADGIALGSASTINKSDVQLIVFIAIMLHKAPAAFGLVSFLLMEGIDSRNVRKHLLVFSCAAPFAAIGTFLIVGS
;
A
#
# COMPACT_ATOMS: atom_id res chain seq x y z
N MET A 1 -16.58 -13.14 -2.51
CA MET A 1 -16.62 -11.66 -2.54
C MET A 1 -15.23 -11.03 -2.30
N GLY A 2 -14.19 -11.82 -1.99
CA GLY A 2 -12.81 -11.34 -1.78
C GLY A 2 -12.09 -10.60 -2.92
N ILE A 3 -12.46 -10.79 -4.20
CA ILE A 3 -11.86 -10.01 -5.30
C ILE A 3 -12.16 -8.51 -5.15
N SER A 4 -13.41 -8.14 -4.82
CA SER A 4 -13.81 -6.73 -4.68
C SER A 4 -13.07 -6.06 -3.51
N ALA A 5 -12.93 -6.76 -2.38
CA ALA A 5 -12.16 -6.30 -1.24
C ALA A 5 -10.67 -6.08 -1.58
N THR A 6 -10.07 -7.00 -2.34
CA THR A 6 -8.67 -6.87 -2.77
C THR A 6 -8.49 -5.68 -3.70
N ILE A 7 -9.36 -5.50 -4.69
CA ILE A 7 -9.28 -4.38 -5.63
C ILE A 7 -9.41 -3.03 -4.88
N GLY A 8 -10.41 -2.91 -4.00
CA GLY A 8 -10.60 -1.69 -3.21
C GLY A 8 -9.38 -1.36 -2.36
N LEU A 9 -8.79 -2.38 -1.72
CA LEU A 9 -7.59 -2.22 -0.91
C LEU A 9 -6.35 -1.89 -1.76
N VAL A 10 -6.21 -2.45 -2.96
CA VAL A 10 -5.11 -2.11 -3.89
C VAL A 10 -5.22 -0.67 -4.40
N VAL A 11 -6.43 -0.19 -4.70
CA VAL A 11 -6.64 1.21 -5.11
C VAL A 11 -6.37 2.18 -3.95
N HIS A 12 -6.86 1.87 -2.75
CA HIS A 12 -6.56 2.62 -1.54
C HIS A 12 -5.05 2.71 -1.28
N ALA A 13 -4.38 1.55 -1.35
CA ALA A 13 -2.93 1.41 -1.26
C ALA A 13 -2.16 2.24 -2.30
N ALA A 14 -2.66 2.33 -3.53
CA ALA A 14 -2.03 3.12 -4.58
C ALA A 14 -2.20 4.62 -4.32
N ALA A 15 -3.37 5.06 -3.86
CA ALA A 15 -3.63 6.45 -3.50
C ALA A 15 -2.69 6.94 -2.38
N ASP A 16 -2.46 6.12 -1.34
CA ASP A 16 -1.48 6.40 -0.29
C ASP A 16 -0.06 6.59 -0.86
N GLY A 17 0.33 5.75 -1.82
CA GLY A 17 1.61 5.83 -2.51
C GLY A 17 1.77 7.12 -3.32
N ILE A 18 0.75 7.51 -4.09
CA ILE A 18 0.76 8.76 -4.86
C ILE A 18 0.92 9.97 -3.95
N ALA A 19 0.15 10.02 -2.85
CA ALA A 19 0.26 11.10 -1.87
C ALA A 19 1.67 11.20 -1.27
N LEU A 20 2.27 10.05 -0.91
CA LEU A 20 3.66 9.97 -0.45
C LEU A 20 4.66 10.49 -1.49
N GLY A 21 4.54 10.01 -2.74
CA GLY A 21 5.44 10.39 -3.83
C GLY A 21 5.32 11.88 -4.20
N SER A 22 4.11 12.45 -4.11
CA SER A 22 3.92 13.88 -4.29
C SER A 22 4.46 14.70 -3.12
N ALA A 23 4.35 14.20 -1.88
CA ALA A 23 4.90 14.88 -0.70
C ALA A 23 6.43 14.83 -0.66
N SER A 24 7.05 13.83 -1.30
CA SER A 24 8.50 13.68 -1.36
C SER A 24 9.26 14.70 -2.22
N THR A 25 8.55 15.54 -2.97
CA THR A 25 9.18 16.65 -3.71
C THR A 25 9.47 17.87 -2.82
N ILE A 26 9.00 17.85 -1.57
CA ILE A 26 9.28 18.89 -0.59
C ILE A 26 10.69 18.66 -0.01
N ASN A 27 11.54 19.70 0.01
CA ASN A 27 12.94 19.68 0.48
C ASN A 27 13.10 19.46 2.01
N LYS A 28 12.44 18.44 2.58
CA LYS A 28 12.56 18.01 3.98
C LYS A 28 12.60 16.48 4.06
N SER A 29 13.77 15.93 3.80
CA SER A 29 14.05 14.49 3.79
C SER A 29 13.70 13.77 5.11
N ASP A 30 13.87 14.42 6.27
CA ASP A 30 13.53 13.83 7.57
C ASP A 30 12.03 13.58 7.71
N VAL A 31 11.22 14.57 7.32
CA VAL A 31 9.75 14.48 7.38
C VAL A 31 9.25 13.43 6.39
N GLN A 32 9.85 13.36 5.20
CA GLN A 32 9.51 12.37 4.19
C GLN A 32 9.74 10.92 4.69
N LEU A 33 10.88 10.65 5.33
CA LEU A 33 11.17 9.32 5.88
C LEU A 33 10.21 8.95 7.02
N ILE A 34 9.89 9.91 7.89
CA ILE A 34 8.92 9.71 8.98
C ILE A 34 7.52 9.40 8.41
N VAL A 35 7.05 10.17 7.42
CA VAL A 35 5.74 9.96 6.78
C VAL A 35 5.70 8.63 6.02
N PHE A 36 6.79 8.25 5.36
CA PHE A 36 6.93 6.95 4.70
C PHE A 36 6.80 5.80 5.70
N ILE A 37 7.55 5.84 6.81
CA ILE A 37 7.47 4.85 7.89
C ILE A 37 6.04 4.82 8.46
N ALA A 38 5.43 5.98 8.74
CA ALA A 38 4.09 6.07 9.31
C ALA A 38 3.01 5.42 8.43
N ILE A 39 3.06 5.67 7.11
CA ILE A 39 2.10 5.09 6.16
C ILE A 39 2.37 3.59 5.94
N MET A 40 3.63 3.18 5.89
CA MET A 40 4.00 1.76 5.83
C MET A 40 3.56 1.00 7.10
N LEU A 41 3.64 1.62 8.28
CA LEU A 41 3.14 1.05 9.53
C LEU A 41 1.62 0.91 9.54
N HIS A 42 0.87 1.87 8.97
CA HIS A 42 -0.59 1.81 8.82
C HIS A 42 -1.06 0.70 7.86
N LYS A 43 -0.22 0.36 6.88
CA LYS A 43 -0.51 -0.77 5.97
C LYS A 43 -0.45 -2.14 6.61
N ALA A 44 0.30 -2.31 7.71
CA ALA A 44 0.34 -3.58 8.42
C ALA A 44 -1.02 -3.97 9.06
N PRO A 45 -1.73 -3.06 9.77
CA PRO A 45 -3.12 -3.25 10.19
C PRO A 45 -4.07 -3.57 9.03
N ALA A 46 -3.99 -2.84 7.91
CA ALA A 46 -4.86 -3.06 6.76
C ALA A 46 -4.60 -4.42 6.09
N ALA A 47 -3.34 -4.83 5.96
CA ALA A 47 -2.96 -6.14 5.46
C ALA A 47 -3.42 -7.27 6.41
N PHE A 48 -3.32 -7.07 7.72
CA PHE A 48 -3.83 -8.02 8.71
C PHE A 48 -5.36 -8.19 8.59
N GLY A 49 -6.09 -7.10 8.41
CA GLY A 49 -7.54 -7.14 8.15
C GLY A 49 -7.91 -7.90 6.88
N LEU A 50 -7.20 -7.64 5.77
CA LEU A 50 -7.37 -8.37 4.50
C LEU A 50 -7.10 -9.87 4.66
N VAL A 51 -6.00 -10.23 5.34
CA VAL A 51 -5.63 -11.63 5.58
C VAL A 51 -6.68 -12.34 6.43
N SER A 52 -7.11 -11.72 7.53
CA SER A 52 -8.14 -12.29 8.41
C SER A 52 -9.44 -12.52 7.64
N PHE A 53 -9.86 -11.55 6.83
CA PHE A 53 -11.06 -11.66 5.99
C PHE A 53 -10.95 -12.78 4.94
N LEU A 54 -9.83 -12.86 4.22
CA LEU A 54 -9.64 -13.89 3.18
C LEU A 54 -9.52 -15.30 3.79
N LEU A 55 -8.90 -15.43 4.95
CA LEU A 55 -8.84 -16.69 5.69
C LEU A 55 -10.23 -17.10 6.21
N MET A 56 -11.06 -16.15 6.67
CA MET A 56 -12.46 -16.40 7.03
C MET A 56 -13.32 -16.82 5.81
N GLU A 57 -13.03 -16.30 4.61
CA GLU A 57 -13.67 -16.75 3.35
C GLU A 57 -13.19 -18.15 2.91
N GLY A 58 -12.28 -18.80 3.63
CA GLY A 58 -11.77 -20.13 3.31
C GLY A 58 -10.72 -20.15 2.19
N ILE A 59 -10.11 -19.00 1.87
CA ILE A 59 -9.06 -18.92 0.85
C ILE A 59 -7.74 -19.45 1.40
N ASP A 60 -7.08 -20.31 0.62
CA ASP A 60 -5.78 -20.90 0.98
C ASP A 60 -4.71 -19.83 1.26
N SER A 61 -3.95 -20.03 2.34
CA SER A 61 -2.87 -19.15 2.80
C SER A 61 -1.87 -18.76 1.70
N ARG A 62 -1.65 -19.64 0.70
CA ARG A 62 -0.80 -19.35 -0.46
C ARG A 62 -1.40 -18.30 -1.38
N ASN A 63 -2.72 -18.33 -1.59
CA ASN A 63 -3.41 -17.31 -2.36
C ASN A 63 -3.56 -16.02 -1.55
N VAL A 64 -3.83 -16.09 -0.25
CA VAL A 64 -3.85 -14.91 0.64
C VAL A 64 -2.54 -14.13 0.58
N ARG A 65 -1.39 -14.81 0.64
CA ARG A 65 -0.06 -14.18 0.47
C ARG A 65 0.09 -13.43 -0.86
N LYS A 66 -0.47 -13.92 -1.96
CA LYS A 66 -0.41 -13.21 -3.26
C LYS A 66 -1.19 -11.90 -3.22
N HIS A 67 -2.41 -11.91 -2.67
CA HIS A 67 -3.23 -10.70 -2.53
C HIS A 67 -2.54 -9.67 -1.62
N LEU A 68 -1.92 -10.15 -0.54
CA LEU A 68 -1.15 -9.33 0.40
C LEU A 68 0.09 -8.71 -0.26
N LEU A 69 0.84 -9.48 -1.07
CA LEU A 69 2.00 -8.96 -1.80
C LEU A 69 1.59 -7.87 -2.79
N VAL A 70 0.51 -8.07 -3.55
CA VAL A 70 0.00 -7.06 -4.49
C VAL A 70 -0.44 -5.78 -3.74
N PHE A 71 -1.16 -5.92 -2.64
CA PHE A 71 -1.58 -4.81 -1.78
C PHE A 71 -0.40 -4.02 -1.20
N SER A 72 0.61 -4.72 -0.68
CA SER A 72 1.79 -4.11 -0.08
C SER A 72 2.69 -3.45 -1.12
N CYS A 73 2.86 -4.05 -2.31
CA CYS A 73 3.65 -3.48 -3.40
C CYS A 73 2.99 -2.29 -4.09
N ALA A 74 1.66 -2.17 -4.07
CA ALA A 74 0.97 -1.07 -4.75
C ALA A 74 1.39 0.34 -4.23
N ALA A 75 1.58 0.52 -2.92
CA ALA A 75 2.04 1.80 -2.36
C ALA A 75 3.47 2.20 -2.78
N PRO A 76 4.51 1.35 -2.57
CA PRO A 76 5.87 1.72 -2.94
C PRO A 76 6.03 1.92 -4.44
N PHE A 77 5.38 1.11 -5.29
CA PHE A 77 5.40 1.33 -6.74
C PHE A 77 4.76 2.66 -7.13
N ALA A 78 3.59 3.00 -6.56
CA ALA A 78 2.92 4.26 -6.83
C ALA A 78 3.69 5.48 -6.30
N ALA A 79 4.34 5.35 -5.14
CA ALA A 79 5.19 6.40 -4.57
C ALA A 79 6.44 6.66 -5.41
N ILE A 80 7.15 5.59 -5.82
CA ILE A 80 8.32 5.71 -6.71
C ILE A 80 7.90 6.31 -8.05
N GLY A 81 6.82 5.81 -8.66
CA GLY A 81 6.32 6.34 -9.93
C GLY A 81 5.95 7.81 -9.85
N THR A 82 5.26 8.22 -8.77
CA THR A 82 4.88 9.63 -8.58
C THR A 82 6.09 10.51 -8.31
N PHE A 83 7.06 10.05 -7.51
CA PHE A 83 8.31 10.78 -7.31
C PHE A 83 9.07 11.00 -8.62
N LEU A 84 9.14 9.99 -9.49
CA LEU A 84 9.78 10.13 -10.80
C LEU A 84 9.03 11.10 -11.72
N ILE A 85 7.70 11.14 -11.67
CA ILE A 85 6.86 11.99 -12.54
C ILE A 85 6.77 13.44 -12.05
N VAL A 86 6.66 13.65 -10.73
CA VAL A 86 6.44 14.97 -10.12
C VAL A 86 7.74 15.60 -9.63
N GLY A 87 8.73 14.77 -9.31
CA GLY A 87 10.07 15.21 -8.90
C GLY A 87 11.07 15.35 -10.06
N SER A 88 10.65 15.16 -11.32
CA SER A 88 11.41 15.59 -12.50
C SER A 88 11.04 17.00 -12.94
#